data_AF-A0AAX0B274-F1
#
_entry.id   AF-A0AAX0B274-F1
#
_cell.length_a   1.000
_cell.length_b   1.000
_cell.length_c   1.000
_cell.angle_alpha   90.00
_cell.angle_beta   90.00
_cell.angle_gamma   90.00
#
_symmetry.space_group_name_H-M   'P 1'
#
loop_
_entity.id
_entity.type
_entity.pdbx_description
1 polymer ?
#
loop_
_entity_poly.entity_id
_entity_poly.type
_entity_poly.pdbx_seq_one_letter_code
_entity_poly.pdbx_strand_id
1 'polypeptide(L)'
;MNIIDENLSFGTMNYNNYPDMIIVHHLEAEGPNWTVETIHNMHKFENGWAGIGYHYYIRLDGSVYKGRPDNAIGAHCQGCNTNTLGVSFEGNYDIRTEMPTDQYDSWCQLKEYLNSKYGNMPAFGHREKGSSECPGKNFPLEKVKSTTSNSKAYVVTNYLPSAYEGYNGVNINYVLGYFQDIKCYVRGNDKGVWIETQYLPIDKCNELKNTLGSWFYSIEK
;
A
#
# COMPACT_ATOMS: atom_id res chain seq x y z
N MET A 1 -7.94 -4.55 -3.73
CA MET A 1 -7.52 -3.37 -4.51
C MET A 1 -8.05 -3.51 -5.92
N ASN A 2 -8.68 -2.45 -6.46
CA ASN A 2 -9.10 -2.40 -7.86
C ASN A 2 -8.02 -1.66 -8.67
N ILE A 3 -7.55 -2.24 -9.77
CA ILE A 3 -6.60 -1.60 -10.68
C ILE A 3 -7.29 -1.54 -12.04
N ILE A 4 -7.49 -0.32 -12.54
CA ILE A 4 -8.21 -0.04 -13.78
C ILE A 4 -7.25 -0.23 -14.95
N ASP A 5 -7.56 -1.14 -15.86
CA ASP A 5 -6.80 -1.36 -17.09
C ASP A 5 -7.61 -0.87 -18.29
N GLU A 6 -7.14 0.22 -18.91
CA GLU A 6 -7.76 0.85 -20.08
C GLU A 6 -7.35 0.18 -21.40
N ASN A 7 -6.67 -0.98 -21.34
CA ASN A 7 -6.22 -1.76 -22.50
C ASN A 7 -5.38 -0.93 -23.49
N LEU A 8 -4.45 -0.13 -22.95
CA LEU A 8 -3.62 0.79 -23.71
C LEU A 8 -2.81 0.07 -24.80
N SER A 9 -2.78 0.66 -26.00
CA SER A 9 -2.00 0.14 -27.14
C SER A 9 -0.54 0.61 -27.08
N PHE A 10 0.33 -0.24 -26.55
CA PHE A 10 1.77 0.00 -26.47
C PHE A 10 2.50 -0.32 -27.78
N GLY A 11 3.61 0.39 -28.02
CA GLY A 11 4.63 0.00 -28.99
C GLY A 11 5.54 -1.11 -28.45
N THR A 12 6.66 -1.38 -29.14
CA THR A 12 7.61 -2.42 -28.74
C THR A 12 8.26 -2.12 -27.38
N MET A 13 8.30 -3.12 -26.51
CA MET A 13 8.91 -3.04 -25.17
C MET A 13 9.84 -4.23 -24.92
N ASN A 14 10.74 -4.08 -23.95
CA ASN A 14 11.58 -5.17 -23.44
C ASN A 14 10.94 -5.75 -22.17
N TYR A 15 10.75 -7.07 -22.13
CA TYR A 15 9.98 -7.78 -21.09
C TYR A 15 10.83 -8.51 -20.04
N ASN A 16 12.05 -8.02 -19.80
CA ASN A 16 12.98 -8.59 -18.81
C ASN A 16 13.06 -7.75 -17.52
N ASN A 17 11.92 -7.22 -17.05
CA ASN A 17 11.85 -6.52 -15.77
C ASN A 17 11.52 -7.50 -14.64
N TYR A 18 12.36 -7.55 -13.61
CA TYR A 18 12.15 -8.35 -12.39
C TYR A 18 12.15 -7.39 -11.20
N PRO A 19 11.01 -6.77 -10.87
CA PRO A 19 11.02 -5.65 -9.96
C PRO A 19 11.38 -6.04 -8.52
N ASP A 20 12.28 -5.27 -7.92
CA ASP A 20 12.66 -5.39 -6.50
C ASP A 20 12.49 -4.05 -5.74
N MET A 21 12.15 -2.96 -6.42
CA MET A 21 11.85 -1.68 -5.81
C MET A 21 10.83 -0.85 -6.60
N ILE A 22 10.30 0.20 -5.95
CA ILE A 22 9.35 1.16 -6.52
C ILE A 22 10.03 2.53 -6.60
N ILE A 23 9.87 3.23 -7.72
CA ILE A 23 10.24 4.64 -7.85
C ILE A 23 8.97 5.47 -8.00
N VAL A 24 8.71 6.35 -7.04
CA VAL A 24 7.54 7.23 -7.05
C VAL A 24 7.83 8.55 -7.77
N HIS A 25 6.84 9.01 -8.52
CA HIS A 25 6.86 10.23 -9.32
C HIS A 25 5.63 11.07 -9.01
N HIS A 26 5.69 12.36 -9.27
CA HIS A 26 4.49 13.14 -9.52
C HIS A 26 4.30 13.35 -11.02
N LEU A 27 3.11 13.78 -11.42
CA LEU A 27 2.87 14.12 -12.82
C LEU A 27 3.46 15.48 -13.21
N GLU A 28 3.71 16.36 -12.24
CA GLU A 28 4.11 17.76 -12.46
C GLU A 28 3.01 18.61 -13.15
N ALA A 29 1.79 18.08 -13.22
CA ALA A 29 0.65 18.75 -13.82
C ALA A 29 -0.64 18.57 -13.00
N GLU A 30 -1.59 19.50 -13.18
CA GLU A 30 -2.90 19.49 -12.54
C GLU A 30 -4.04 19.61 -13.57
N GLY A 31 -5.23 19.17 -13.17
CA GLY A 31 -6.46 19.30 -13.96
C GLY A 31 -7.00 17.95 -14.48
N PRO A 32 -8.28 17.90 -14.87
CA PRO A 32 -8.98 16.65 -15.14
C PRO A 32 -8.51 15.92 -16.41
N ASN A 33 -7.81 16.63 -17.30
CA ASN A 33 -7.40 16.13 -18.62
C ASN A 33 -6.23 15.15 -18.58
N TRP A 34 -5.56 15.02 -17.43
CA TRP A 34 -4.42 14.13 -17.25
C TRP A 34 -4.86 12.68 -16.98
N THR A 35 -5.64 12.11 -17.90
CA THR A 35 -6.00 10.70 -17.84
C THR A 35 -4.81 9.81 -18.19
N VAL A 36 -4.89 8.51 -17.90
CA VAL A 36 -3.83 7.56 -18.22
C VAL A 36 -3.58 7.49 -19.73
N GLU A 37 -4.63 7.63 -20.54
CA GLU A 37 -4.58 7.69 -22.00
C GLU A 37 -3.90 8.96 -22.51
N THR A 38 -4.19 10.12 -21.89
CA THR A 38 -3.51 11.38 -22.23
C THR A 38 -2.01 11.25 -21.99
N ILE A 39 -1.60 10.74 -20.82
CA ILE A 39 -0.19 10.53 -20.48
C ILE A 39 0.44 9.50 -21.45
N HIS A 40 -0.29 8.43 -21.77
CA HIS A 40 0.16 7.40 -22.72
C HIS A 40 0.43 7.96 -24.10
N ASN A 41 -0.51 8.75 -24.64
CA ASN A 41 -0.39 9.37 -25.95
C ASN A 41 0.73 10.40 -25.97
N MET A 42 0.82 11.27 -24.96
CA MET A 42 1.92 12.23 -24.84
C MET A 42 3.29 11.53 -24.85
N HIS A 43 3.48 10.50 -24.01
CA HIS A 43 4.75 9.75 -23.99
C HIS A 43 5.03 9.01 -25.31
N LYS A 44 3.99 8.57 -26.03
CA LYS A 44 4.13 7.88 -27.31
C LYS A 44 4.52 8.83 -28.44
N PHE A 45 3.80 9.94 -28.58
CA PHE A 45 3.90 10.82 -29.74
C PHE A 45 4.89 11.96 -29.56
N GLU A 46 5.10 12.44 -28.32
CA GLU A 46 6.03 13.54 -28.05
C GLU A 46 7.41 13.01 -27.63
N ASN A 47 7.46 11.98 -26.77
CA ASN A 47 8.74 11.42 -26.29
C ASN A 47 9.26 10.26 -27.17
N GLY A 48 8.44 9.74 -28.08
CA GLY A 48 8.79 8.59 -28.92
C GLY A 48 8.90 7.26 -28.17
N TRP A 49 8.30 7.15 -26.98
CA TRP A 49 8.33 5.92 -26.19
C TRP A 49 7.25 4.93 -26.66
N ALA A 50 7.26 3.71 -26.12
CA ALA A 50 6.20 2.73 -26.39
C ALA A 50 4.81 3.15 -25.87
N GLY A 51 4.71 4.20 -25.07
CA GLY A 51 3.51 4.59 -24.32
C GLY A 51 3.88 5.18 -22.96
N ILE A 52 2.90 5.24 -22.06
CA ILE A 52 3.10 5.72 -20.68
C ILE A 52 4.33 5.05 -20.05
N GLY A 53 5.15 5.82 -19.35
CA GLY A 53 6.46 5.39 -18.83
C GLY A 53 6.37 4.69 -17.48
N TYR A 54 5.28 4.93 -16.76
CA TYR A 54 4.96 4.39 -15.45
C TYR A 54 4.24 3.04 -15.56
N HIS A 55 4.35 2.22 -14.53
CA HIS A 55 3.63 0.95 -14.41
C HIS A 55 2.25 1.14 -13.77
N TYR A 56 2.13 2.17 -12.93
CA TYR A 56 0.89 2.56 -12.26
C TYR A 56 0.76 4.07 -12.19
N TYR A 57 -0.47 4.55 -12.23
CA TYR A 57 -0.83 5.97 -12.09
C TYR A 57 -1.96 6.12 -11.07
N ILE A 58 -1.75 6.93 -10.04
CA ILE A 58 -2.71 7.15 -8.94
C ILE A 58 -3.28 8.56 -9.05
N ARG A 59 -4.58 8.64 -9.32
CA ARG A 59 -5.31 9.90 -9.43
C ARG A 59 -5.59 10.55 -8.09
N LEU A 60 -5.95 11.84 -8.11
CA LEU A 60 -6.28 12.60 -6.89
C LEU A 60 -7.49 12.01 -6.14
N ASP A 61 -8.41 11.36 -6.86
CA ASP A 61 -9.59 10.67 -6.32
C ASP A 61 -9.30 9.24 -5.82
N GLY A 62 -8.03 8.79 -5.85
CA GLY A 62 -7.62 7.45 -5.47
C GLY A 62 -7.74 6.40 -6.57
N SER A 63 -8.30 6.71 -7.73
CA SER A 63 -8.36 5.76 -8.84
C SER A 63 -6.94 5.35 -9.27
N VAL A 64 -6.69 4.04 -9.34
CA VAL A 64 -5.39 3.49 -9.75
C VAL A 64 -5.49 2.86 -11.12
N TYR A 65 -4.73 3.40 -12.06
CA TYR A 65 -4.69 2.96 -13.44
C TYR A 65 -3.43 2.15 -13.72
N LYS A 66 -3.58 1.11 -14.54
CA LYS A 66 -2.49 0.32 -15.08
C LYS A 66 -1.81 1.08 -16.21
N GLY A 67 -0.49 1.19 -16.12
CA GLY A 67 0.36 1.65 -17.21
C GLY A 67 1.07 0.47 -17.86
N ARG A 68 2.40 0.48 -17.91
CA ARG A 68 3.18 -0.64 -18.45
C ARG A 68 2.92 -1.95 -17.69
N PRO A 69 2.97 -3.11 -18.39
CA PRO A 69 3.05 -4.41 -17.73
C PRO A 69 4.22 -4.47 -16.75
N ASP A 70 4.07 -5.17 -15.63
CA ASP A 70 5.11 -5.19 -14.57
C ASP A 70 6.44 -5.77 -15.04
N ASN A 71 6.39 -6.75 -15.95
CA ASN A 71 7.56 -7.39 -16.54
C ASN A 71 8.17 -6.59 -17.70
N ALA A 72 7.53 -5.50 -18.16
CA ALA A 72 8.12 -4.60 -19.14
C ALA A 72 9.02 -3.57 -18.47
N ILE A 73 10.17 -3.25 -19.06
CA ILE A 73 11.05 -2.20 -18.55
C ILE A 73 10.34 -0.84 -18.69
N GLY A 74 10.37 -0.06 -17.60
CA GLY A 74 9.79 1.28 -17.51
C GLY A 74 10.49 2.32 -18.39
N ALA A 75 9.89 3.51 -18.47
CA ALA A 75 10.52 4.70 -19.03
C ALA A 75 10.23 5.89 -18.11
N HIS A 76 10.71 5.81 -16.87
CA HIS A 76 10.40 6.79 -15.81
C HIS A 76 11.63 7.29 -15.04
N CYS A 77 12.73 6.54 -14.98
CA CYS A 77 13.96 6.94 -14.30
C CYS A 77 15.17 6.52 -15.14
N GLN A 78 15.76 7.47 -15.86
CA GLN A 78 16.94 7.19 -16.69
C GLN A 78 18.07 6.60 -15.82
N GLY A 79 18.65 5.48 -16.27
CA GLY A 79 19.66 4.73 -15.50
C GLY A 79 19.11 3.82 -14.40
N CYS A 80 17.80 3.85 -14.11
CA CYS A 80 17.16 3.05 -13.05
C CYS A 80 15.77 2.51 -13.46
N ASN A 81 15.57 2.22 -14.75
CA ASN A 81 14.31 1.65 -15.28
C ASN A 81 14.21 0.12 -15.15
N THR A 82 15.34 -0.58 -15.05
CA THR A 82 15.38 -2.04 -14.93
C THR A 82 15.25 -2.46 -13.47
N ASN A 83 14.50 -3.53 -13.22
CA ASN A 83 14.15 -4.06 -11.91
C ASN A 83 13.38 -3.06 -11.03
N THR A 84 12.66 -2.12 -11.65
CA THR A 84 11.87 -1.13 -10.91
C THR A 84 10.45 -1.03 -11.43
N LEU A 85 9.53 -0.67 -10.53
CA LEU A 85 8.19 -0.21 -10.87
C LEU A 85 8.09 1.30 -10.64
N GLY A 86 7.94 2.07 -11.72
CA GLY A 86 7.50 3.47 -11.65
C GLY A 86 6.03 3.63 -11.28
N VAL A 87 5.73 4.41 -10.24
CA VAL A 87 4.36 4.78 -9.84
C VAL A 87 4.24 6.30 -9.86
N SER A 88 3.35 6.84 -10.70
CA SER A 88 3.13 8.29 -10.77
C SER A 88 1.88 8.71 -10.02
N PHE A 89 1.95 9.83 -9.33
CA PHE A 89 0.84 10.46 -8.61
C PHE A 89 0.35 11.69 -9.39
N GLU A 90 -0.96 11.79 -9.63
CA GLU A 90 -1.57 13.00 -10.19
C GLU A 90 -1.31 14.20 -9.27
N GLY A 91 -0.94 15.33 -9.87
CA GLY A 91 -0.65 16.57 -9.18
C GLY A 91 0.77 17.10 -9.44
N ASN A 92 0.91 18.40 -9.25
CA ASN A 92 2.21 19.07 -9.21
C ASN A 92 2.56 19.39 -7.74
N TYR A 93 3.31 18.52 -7.08
CA TYR A 93 3.74 18.73 -5.69
C TYR A 93 4.92 19.70 -5.50
N ASP A 94 5.31 20.46 -6.52
CA ASP A 94 6.09 21.68 -6.29
C ASP A 94 5.21 22.85 -5.86
N ILE A 95 3.92 22.83 -6.22
CA ILE A 95 2.95 23.84 -5.84
C ILE A 95 1.88 23.30 -4.89
N ARG A 96 1.43 22.06 -5.09
CA ARG A 96 0.47 21.37 -4.21
C ARG A 96 1.15 21.02 -2.91
N THR A 97 0.61 21.50 -1.80
CA THR A 97 1.20 21.33 -0.47
C THR A 97 0.67 20.09 0.27
N GLU A 98 -0.41 19.47 -0.22
CA GLU A 98 -1.06 18.34 0.45
C GLU A 98 -1.51 17.26 -0.55
N MET A 99 -1.21 16.01 -0.20
CA MET A 99 -1.71 14.83 -0.90
C MET A 99 -3.10 14.46 -0.38
N PRO A 100 -4.13 14.35 -1.25
CA PRO A 100 -5.44 13.85 -0.86
C PRO A 100 -5.40 12.50 -0.15
N THR A 101 -6.30 12.31 0.82
CA THR A 101 -6.41 11.07 1.59
C THR A 101 -6.67 9.86 0.69
N ASP A 102 -7.59 9.97 -0.28
CA ASP A 102 -7.93 8.85 -1.19
C ASP A 102 -6.75 8.41 -2.04
N GLN A 103 -5.95 9.37 -2.51
CA GLN A 103 -4.71 9.11 -3.25
C GLN A 103 -3.66 8.40 -2.36
N TYR A 104 -3.52 8.84 -1.11
CA TYR A 104 -2.62 8.21 -0.15
C TYR A 104 -3.06 6.79 0.23
N ASP A 105 -4.35 6.58 0.50
CA ASP A 105 -4.90 5.27 0.84
C ASP A 105 -4.76 4.27 -0.31
N SER A 106 -4.94 4.75 -1.54
CA SER A 106 -4.74 3.94 -2.75
C SER A 106 -3.28 3.57 -2.97
N TRP A 107 -2.34 4.47 -2.63
CA TRP A 107 -0.92 4.12 -2.56
C TRP A 107 -0.66 3.01 -1.53
N CYS A 108 -1.24 3.11 -0.33
CA CYS A 108 -1.07 2.09 0.70
C CYS A 108 -1.55 0.71 0.22
N GLN A 109 -2.73 0.66 -0.40
CA GLN A 109 -3.28 -0.57 -0.95
C GLN A 109 -2.47 -1.12 -2.13
N LEU A 110 -2.01 -0.24 -3.03
CA LEU A 110 -1.15 -0.64 -4.15
C LEU A 110 0.18 -1.19 -3.65
N LYS A 111 0.83 -0.52 -2.69
CA LYS A 111 2.10 -0.97 -2.10
C LYS A 111 1.96 -2.32 -1.41
N GLU A 112 0.87 -2.55 -0.67
CA GLU A 112 0.59 -3.87 -0.08
C GLU A 112 0.39 -4.95 -1.15
N TYR A 113 -0.36 -4.65 -2.21
CA TYR A 113 -0.55 -5.56 -3.33
C TYR A 113 0.78 -5.93 -3.99
N LEU A 114 1.64 -4.93 -4.28
CA LEU A 114 2.96 -5.15 -4.88
C LEU A 114 3.88 -5.91 -3.94
N ASN A 115 3.85 -5.61 -2.64
CA ASN A 115 4.61 -6.35 -1.63
C ASN A 115 4.21 -7.82 -1.57
N SER A 116 2.90 -8.10 -1.66
CA SER A 116 2.38 -9.47 -1.66
C SER A 116 2.80 -10.24 -2.91
N LYS A 117 2.97 -9.54 -4.04
CA LYS A 117 3.30 -10.14 -5.34
C LYS A 117 4.81 -10.37 -5.52
N TYR A 118 5.65 -9.46 -5.02
CA TYR A 118 7.09 -9.46 -5.30
C TYR A 118 7.98 -9.60 -4.06
N GLY A 119 7.40 -9.68 -2.86
CA GLY A 119 8.14 -9.57 -1.61
C GLY A 119 8.32 -8.11 -1.20
N ASN A 120 9.23 -7.82 -0.26
CA ASN A 120 9.43 -6.45 0.22
C ASN A 120 9.90 -5.51 -0.92
N MET A 121 9.06 -4.57 -1.33
CA MET A 121 9.30 -3.57 -2.38
C MET A 121 9.56 -2.18 -1.74
N PRO A 122 10.81 -1.84 -1.39
CA PRO A 122 11.14 -0.51 -0.93
C PRO A 122 10.78 0.55 -1.97
N ALA A 123 10.25 1.68 -1.51
CA ALA A 123 9.91 2.82 -2.35
C ALA A 123 10.98 3.92 -2.23
N PHE A 124 11.25 4.61 -3.34
CA PHE A 124 12.17 5.74 -3.42
C PHE A 124 11.55 6.85 -4.26
N GLY A 125 11.86 8.10 -3.96
CA GLY A 125 11.53 9.21 -4.87
C GLY A 125 12.43 9.18 -6.10
N HIS A 126 11.97 9.69 -7.24
CA HIS A 126 12.82 9.82 -8.43
C HIS A 126 14.13 10.56 -8.12
N ARG A 127 14.10 11.63 -7.33
CA ARG A 127 15.29 12.36 -6.86
C ARG A 127 16.31 11.52 -6.07
N GLU A 128 15.90 10.40 -5.47
CA GLU A 128 16.80 9.51 -4.72
C GLU A 128 17.51 8.49 -5.64
N LYS A 129 17.06 8.34 -6.89
CA LYS A 129 17.56 7.35 -7.87
C LYS A 129 18.04 7.95 -9.19
N GLY A 130 17.69 9.19 -9.48
CA GLY A 130 18.07 9.92 -10.68
C GLY A 130 18.30 11.39 -10.42
N SER A 131 18.78 12.11 -11.44
CA SER A 131 18.97 13.57 -11.37
C SER A 131 17.66 14.27 -11.72
N SER A 132 16.79 14.47 -10.72
CA SER A 132 15.47 15.09 -10.87
C SER A 132 14.98 15.68 -9.55
N GLU A 133 14.11 16.70 -9.60
CA GLU A 133 13.37 17.21 -8.43
C GLU A 133 12.08 16.42 -8.15
N CYS A 134 11.64 15.58 -9.09
CA CYS A 134 10.50 14.69 -8.94
C CYS A 134 10.69 13.78 -7.70
N PRO A 135 9.68 13.57 -6.83
CA PRO A 135 8.25 13.85 -7.01
C PRO A 135 7.76 15.24 -6.53
N GLY A 136 8.60 16.28 -6.55
CA GLY A 136 8.25 17.65 -6.12
C GLY A 136 8.40 17.90 -4.62
N LYS A 137 8.80 19.12 -4.23
CA LYS A 137 9.29 19.41 -2.87
C LYS A 137 8.29 19.16 -1.73
N ASN A 138 6.99 19.24 -2.00
CA ASN A 138 5.94 19.03 -1.00
C ASN A 138 5.38 17.60 -0.99
N PHE A 139 5.88 16.72 -1.86
CA PHE A 139 5.43 15.33 -1.87
C PHE A 139 5.81 14.66 -0.53
N PRO A 140 4.89 13.96 0.14
CA PRO A 140 5.11 13.37 1.46
C PRO A 140 5.94 12.08 1.37
N LEU A 141 7.17 12.18 0.85
CA LEU A 141 8.01 11.05 0.49
C LEU A 141 8.30 10.12 1.68
N GLU A 142 8.62 10.68 2.84
CA GLU A 142 8.88 9.88 4.05
C GLU A 142 7.63 9.12 4.51
N LYS A 143 6.43 9.70 4.34
CA LYS A 143 5.16 9.02 4.63
C LYS A 143 4.90 7.88 3.64
N VAL A 144 5.18 8.10 2.35
CA VAL A 144 5.05 7.11 1.26
C VAL A 144 6.06 5.95 1.42
N LYS A 145 7.29 6.26 1.84
CA LYS A 145 8.35 5.28 2.14
C LYS A 145 8.02 4.46 3.36
N SER A 146 7.61 5.11 4.45
CA SER A 146 7.27 4.45 5.72
C SER A 146 5.89 3.80 5.73
N THR A 147 5.11 3.93 4.65
CA THR A 147 3.79 3.27 4.54
C THR A 147 3.92 1.77 4.81
N THR A 148 3.50 1.38 6.01
CA THR A 148 3.06 0.04 6.37
C THR A 148 1.58 -0.09 6.03
N SER A 149 1.11 -1.31 5.81
CA SER A 149 -0.23 -1.56 5.30
C SER A 149 -1.30 -0.85 6.15
N ASN A 150 -2.06 0.07 5.52
CA ASN A 150 -3.28 0.66 6.08
C ASN A 150 -4.45 -0.35 6.15
N SER A 151 -4.21 -1.64 5.82
CA SER A 151 -5.20 -2.68 6.05
C SER A 151 -5.49 -2.73 7.54
N LYS A 152 -6.74 -2.43 7.87
CA LYS A 152 -7.24 -2.72 9.20
C LYS A 152 -7.64 -4.18 9.25
N ALA A 153 -7.34 -4.80 10.37
CA ALA A 153 -7.72 -6.17 10.69
C ALA A 153 -8.14 -6.20 12.16
N TYR A 154 -8.74 -7.29 12.61
CA TYR A 154 -8.98 -7.52 14.03
C TYR A 154 -8.29 -8.79 14.49
N VAL A 155 -7.88 -8.81 15.76
CA VAL A 155 -7.21 -9.96 16.37
C VAL A 155 -8.26 -10.84 17.01
N VAL A 156 -8.12 -12.14 16.80
CA VAL A 156 -8.92 -13.20 17.43
C VAL A 156 -8.03 -13.97 18.39
N THR A 157 -8.49 -14.17 19.62
CA THR A 157 -7.80 -15.03 20.59
C THR A 157 -8.23 -16.50 20.45
N ASN A 158 -7.40 -17.41 20.94
CA ASN A 158 -7.85 -18.75 21.33
C ASN A 158 -8.90 -18.65 22.44
N TYR A 159 -9.52 -19.79 22.77
CA TYR A 159 -10.37 -19.89 23.95
C TYR A 159 -9.61 -19.46 25.19
N LEU A 160 -10.20 -18.51 25.93
CA LEU A 160 -9.61 -17.95 27.14
C LEU A 160 -9.59 -19.01 28.24
N PRO A 161 -8.50 -19.08 29.03
CA PRO A 161 -8.39 -20.04 30.11
C PRO A 161 -9.32 -19.70 31.28
N SER A 162 -9.64 -20.72 32.08
CA SER A 162 -10.26 -20.51 33.38
C SER A 162 -9.38 -19.63 34.28
N ALA A 163 -10.03 -18.79 35.10
CA ALA A 163 -9.38 -17.87 36.02
C ALA A 163 -8.51 -18.57 37.08
N TYR A 164 -8.94 -19.73 37.58
CA TYR A 164 -8.20 -20.53 38.56
C TYR A 164 -8.80 -21.94 38.68
N GLU A 165 -8.00 -22.88 39.17
CA GLU A 165 -8.39 -24.28 39.36
C GLU A 165 -9.65 -24.38 40.23
N GLY A 166 -10.68 -25.07 39.72
CA GLY A 166 -11.96 -25.24 40.40
C GLY A 166 -13.00 -24.14 40.14
N TYR A 167 -12.70 -23.11 39.34
CA TYR A 167 -13.68 -22.09 38.93
C TYR A 167 -13.95 -22.10 37.43
N ASN A 168 -15.22 -22.31 37.05
CA ASN A 168 -15.63 -22.31 35.64
C ASN A 168 -15.99 -20.89 35.19
N GLY A 169 -14.99 -20.02 35.10
CA GLY A 169 -15.16 -18.65 34.60
C GLY A 169 -13.85 -18.00 34.20
N VAL A 170 -13.93 -16.95 33.38
CA VAL A 170 -12.77 -16.17 32.89
C VAL A 170 -12.63 -14.88 33.70
N ASN A 171 -11.42 -14.54 34.13
CA ASN A 171 -11.14 -13.26 34.77
C ASN A 171 -10.98 -12.17 33.72
N ILE A 172 -12.08 -11.47 33.41
CA ILE A 172 -12.09 -10.45 32.34
C ILE A 172 -11.16 -9.26 32.64
N ASN A 173 -10.97 -8.89 33.92
CA ASN A 173 -10.08 -7.79 34.28
C ASN A 173 -8.62 -8.12 33.96
N TYR A 174 -8.22 -9.37 34.19
CA TYR A 174 -6.90 -9.86 33.80
C TYR A 174 -6.73 -9.88 32.28
N VAL A 175 -7.73 -10.41 31.55
CA VAL A 175 -7.69 -10.49 30.09
C VAL A 175 -7.60 -9.12 29.43
N LEU A 176 -8.45 -8.17 29.85
CA LEU A 176 -8.46 -6.82 29.27
C LEU A 176 -7.18 -6.02 29.56
N GLY A 177 -6.37 -6.44 30.53
CA GLY A 177 -5.04 -5.87 30.76
C GLY A 177 -4.09 -5.98 29.56
N TYR A 178 -4.32 -6.96 28.67
CA TYR A 178 -3.57 -7.16 27.43
C TYR A 178 -4.03 -6.27 26.26
N PHE A 179 -5.18 -5.61 26.39
CA PHE A 179 -5.84 -4.87 25.32
C PHE A 179 -6.06 -3.39 25.70
N GLN A 180 -4.99 -2.72 26.11
CA GLN A 180 -5.05 -1.31 26.52
C GLN A 180 -5.50 -0.43 25.35
N ASP A 181 -6.48 0.44 25.62
CA ASP A 181 -7.11 1.36 24.66
C ASP A 181 -7.70 0.68 23.41
N ILE A 182 -7.96 -0.63 23.48
CA ILE A 182 -8.54 -1.43 22.39
C ILE A 182 -9.93 -1.88 22.81
N LYS A 183 -10.94 -1.51 22.04
CA LYS A 183 -12.29 -2.08 22.20
C LYS A 183 -12.24 -3.57 21.89
N CYS A 184 -12.74 -4.38 22.83
CA CYS A 184 -12.79 -5.83 22.75
C CYS A 184 -14.23 -6.31 22.78
N TYR A 185 -14.52 -7.34 21.99
CA TYR A 185 -15.82 -8.01 21.91
C TYR A 185 -15.64 -9.45 22.39
N VAL A 186 -16.35 -9.79 23.47
CA VAL A 186 -16.36 -11.16 23.98
C VAL A 186 -17.30 -12.00 23.11
N ARG A 187 -16.81 -13.13 22.63
CA ARG A 187 -17.56 -14.14 21.87
C ARG A 187 -17.54 -15.46 22.62
N GLY A 188 -18.45 -16.37 22.28
CA GLY A 188 -18.51 -17.67 22.91
C GLY A 188 -19.32 -18.70 22.15
N ASN A 189 -19.01 -19.96 22.40
CA ASN A 189 -19.75 -21.13 21.94
C ASN A 189 -19.68 -22.25 23.01
N ASP A 190 -20.07 -23.48 22.64
CA ASP A 190 -20.06 -24.67 23.49
C ASP A 190 -18.66 -25.08 24.00
N LYS A 191 -17.59 -24.62 23.34
CA LYS A 191 -16.20 -24.94 23.72
C LYS A 191 -15.57 -23.89 24.65
N GLY A 192 -16.11 -22.68 24.71
CA GLY A 192 -15.59 -21.61 25.55
C GLY A 192 -15.83 -20.22 24.99
N VAL A 193 -15.08 -19.24 25.52
CA VAL A 193 -15.17 -17.83 25.15
C VAL A 193 -13.83 -17.31 24.61
N TRP A 194 -13.87 -16.33 23.71
CA TRP A 194 -12.69 -15.68 23.13
C TRP A 194 -12.91 -14.17 22.97
N ILE A 195 -11.84 -13.42 22.68
CA ILE A 195 -11.89 -12.00 22.35
C ILE A 195 -11.68 -11.79 20.85
N GLU A 196 -12.49 -10.88 20.29
CA GLU A 196 -12.22 -10.19 19.03
C GLU A 196 -11.95 -8.72 19.32
N THR A 197 -10.91 -8.13 18.75
CA THR A 197 -10.69 -6.68 18.87
C THR A 197 -11.59 -5.89 17.92
N GLN A 198 -11.67 -4.57 18.10
CA GLN A 198 -12.02 -3.69 16.99
C GLN A 198 -11.02 -3.85 15.83
N TYR A 199 -11.36 -3.29 14.67
CA TYR A 199 -10.42 -3.11 13.58
C TYR A 199 -9.28 -2.17 13.99
N LEU A 200 -8.04 -2.65 13.82
CA LEU A 200 -6.78 -2.02 14.17
C LEU A 200 -5.85 -2.01 12.95
N PRO A 201 -4.91 -1.05 12.84
CA PRO A 201 -3.82 -1.14 11.87
C PRO A 201 -3.07 -2.48 11.99
N ILE A 202 -2.60 -3.04 10.88
CA ILE A 202 -1.96 -4.37 10.88
C ILE A 202 -0.75 -4.45 11.81
N ASP A 203 0.02 -3.36 11.94
CA ASP A 203 1.18 -3.31 12.84
C ASP A 203 0.76 -3.47 14.30
N LYS A 204 -0.37 -2.87 14.69
CA LYS A 204 -0.95 -3.03 16.03
C LYS A 204 -1.46 -4.46 16.24
N CYS A 205 -2.02 -5.09 15.20
CA CYS A 205 -2.41 -6.50 15.25
C CYS A 205 -1.19 -7.41 15.47
N ASN A 206 -0.07 -7.13 14.79
CA ASN A 206 1.18 -7.87 14.93
C ASN A 206 1.83 -7.65 16.32
N GLU A 207 1.76 -6.45 16.87
CA GLU A 207 2.18 -6.16 18.24
C GLU A 207 1.35 -6.99 19.25
N LEU A 208 0.03 -6.99 19.10
CA LEU A 208 -0.88 -7.79 19.93
C LEU A 208 -0.60 -9.29 19.82
N LYS A 209 -0.35 -9.80 18.61
CA LYS A 209 0.02 -11.20 18.39
C LYS A 209 1.21 -11.60 19.26
N ASN A 210 2.26 -10.77 19.30
CA ASN A 210 3.44 -11.04 20.12
C ASN A 210 3.13 -10.97 21.63
N THR A 211 2.32 -10.00 22.04
CA THR A 211 1.90 -9.81 23.44
C THR A 211 1.00 -10.95 23.96
N LEU A 212 0.12 -11.48 23.12
CA LEU A 212 -0.85 -12.52 23.50
C LEU A 212 -0.24 -13.92 23.57
N GLY A 213 0.86 -14.18 22.86
CA GLY A 213 1.54 -15.47 22.89
C GLY A 213 0.60 -16.64 22.56
N SER A 214 0.46 -17.60 23.48
CA SER A 214 -0.42 -18.77 23.29
C SER A 214 -1.91 -18.45 23.19
N TRP A 215 -2.32 -17.25 23.61
CA TRP A 215 -3.69 -16.80 23.46
C TRP A 215 -3.99 -16.24 22.07
N PHE A 216 -2.99 -15.98 21.23
CA PHE A 216 -3.24 -15.56 19.85
C PHE A 216 -3.79 -16.71 19.00
N TYR A 217 -4.85 -16.46 18.23
CA TYR A 217 -5.37 -17.41 17.24
C TYR A 217 -5.14 -16.92 15.81
N SER A 218 -5.74 -15.78 15.43
CA SER A 218 -5.63 -15.26 14.06
C SER A 218 -5.74 -13.73 13.99
N ILE A 219 -5.39 -13.19 12.81
CA ILE A 219 -5.66 -11.82 12.38
C ILE A 219 -6.62 -11.92 11.21
N GLU A 220 -7.81 -11.34 11.33
CA GLU A 220 -8.90 -11.42 10.35
C GLU A 220 -9.16 -10.05 9.70
N LYS A 221 -9.54 -10.03 8.43
CA LYS A 221 -9.81 -8.82 7.64
C LYS A 221 -11.30 -8.52 7.49
#